data_AF-A0A2S2PUF0-F1
#
_entry.id   AF-A0A2S2PUF0-F1
#
_cell.length_a   1.000
_cell.length_b   1.000
_cell.length_c   1.000
_cell.angle_alpha   90.00
_cell.angle_beta   90.00
_cell.angle_gamma   90.00
#
_symmetry.space_group_name_H-M   'P 1'
#
loop_
_entity.id
_entity.type
_entity.pdbx_description
1 polymer ?
#
loop_
_entity_poly.entity_id
_entity_poly.type
_entity_poly.pdbx_seq_one_letter_code
_entity_poly.pdbx_strand_id
1 'polypeptide(L)'
;GFYRVNYDIRNWYRLIAELKSNPKTIHVLNRAQLIDDSFNLARAGVLSHSIPFTLVTYLEKEDDFIPWYSVMNSMSYIVERLRRCPHTGEQVQNFAKTYAEIVYKKVSDQYEKNDGQHLTKTSMEKFSNWACKLDVESCVKSALNYYNAWEKNGTEIPPDVKQAALCSGIKNGTTETWNKVFELFKKTPSTSERQASLLALACSTNKTILSGYLNLLLDANCPIRPQDYKTVFKSLTSTPIGINATTEFLQNKINESLSNMWEGEEMITLMYSYLASSVATMKEIIELNAIRNLTYLSPTLKKSFDDSYKEVDLNSAYFERCHPLMHEWFNPSDSTTQAPSSAISNSYQYINVIVLFLFFITLVNINYFNVIQ
;
A
#
# COMPACT_ATOMS: atom_id res chain seq x y z
N GLY A 1 -24.36 0.26 -8.47
CA GLY A 1 -24.47 1.73 -8.57
C GLY A 1 -23.30 2.37 -7.82
N PHE A 2 -23.20 3.70 -7.83
CA PHE A 2 -22.13 4.42 -7.13
C PHE A 2 -22.50 4.68 -5.66
N TYR A 3 -22.53 3.61 -4.87
CA TYR A 3 -22.84 3.62 -3.44
C TYR A 3 -22.26 2.37 -2.76
N ARG A 4 -22.08 2.42 -1.45
CA ARG A 4 -21.71 1.27 -0.61
C ARG A 4 -22.95 0.71 0.08
N VAL A 5 -22.98 -0.60 0.34
CA VAL A 5 -24.12 -1.25 1.00
C VAL A 5 -23.72 -1.73 2.38
N ASN A 6 -24.39 -1.21 3.41
CA ASN A 6 -24.26 -1.71 4.78
C ASN A 6 -25.50 -2.54 5.14
N TYR A 7 -25.30 -3.82 5.44
CA TYR A 7 -26.33 -4.71 5.94
C TYR A 7 -26.38 -4.65 7.48
N ASP A 8 -27.50 -5.03 8.09
CA ASP A 8 -27.48 -5.28 9.52
C ASP A 8 -26.58 -6.48 9.86
N ILE A 9 -26.11 -6.55 11.10
CA ILE A 9 -25.14 -7.56 11.55
C ILE A 9 -25.60 -8.99 11.26
N ARG A 10 -26.91 -9.29 11.38
CA ARG A 10 -27.41 -10.64 11.10
C ARG A 10 -27.29 -10.97 9.61
N ASN A 11 -27.58 -10.02 8.73
CA ASN A 11 -27.43 -10.21 7.29
C ASN A 11 -25.95 -10.30 6.87
N TRP A 12 -25.04 -9.55 7.51
CA TRP A 12 -23.61 -9.75 7.30
C TRP A 12 -23.19 -11.19 7.62
N TYR A 13 -23.57 -11.73 8.78
CA TYR A 13 -23.23 -13.12 9.13
C TYR A 13 -23.89 -14.17 8.24
N ARG A 14 -25.11 -13.91 7.73
CA ARG A 14 -25.76 -14.78 6.74
C ARG A 14 -24.98 -14.82 5.42
N LEU A 15 -24.53 -13.66 4.93
CA LEU A 15 -23.70 -13.56 3.73
C LEU A 15 -22.36 -14.28 3.93
N ILE A 16 -21.73 -14.10 5.09
CA ILE A 16 -20.48 -14.81 5.44
C ILE A 16 -20.70 -16.33 5.47
N ALA A 17 -21.80 -16.80 6.07
CA ALA A 17 -22.12 -18.23 6.12
C ALA A 17 -22.33 -18.81 4.71
N GLU A 18 -23.03 -18.08 3.83
CA GLU A 18 -23.24 -18.46 2.44
C GLU A 18 -21.91 -18.55 1.68
N LEU A 19 -21.05 -17.52 1.80
CA LEU A 19 -19.73 -17.51 1.18
C LEU A 19 -18.84 -18.66 1.68
N LYS A 20 -18.89 -19.00 2.97
CA LYS A 20 -18.13 -20.13 3.52
C LYS A 20 -18.67 -21.49 3.05
N SER A 21 -19.97 -21.59 2.82
CA SER A 21 -20.63 -22.82 2.37
C SER A 21 -20.39 -23.04 0.87
N ASN A 22 -20.87 -22.10 0.05
CA ASN A 22 -20.79 -22.15 -1.41
C ASN A 22 -20.61 -20.73 -1.99
N PRO A 23 -19.37 -20.25 -2.17
CA PRO A 23 -19.12 -18.90 -2.69
C PRO A 23 -19.79 -18.63 -4.04
N LYS A 24 -19.99 -19.65 -4.88
CA LYS A 24 -20.48 -19.49 -6.25
C LYS A 24 -21.98 -19.15 -6.35
N THR A 25 -22.73 -19.19 -5.25
CA THR A 25 -24.12 -18.70 -5.21
C THR A 25 -24.19 -17.17 -5.29
N ILE A 26 -23.12 -16.48 -4.89
CA ILE A 26 -22.98 -15.03 -5.00
C ILE A 26 -22.06 -14.71 -6.18
N HIS A 27 -22.56 -13.87 -7.09
CA HIS A 27 -21.81 -13.45 -8.28
C HIS A 27 -20.44 -12.85 -7.90
N VAL A 28 -19.40 -13.15 -8.68
CA VAL A 28 -18.01 -12.74 -8.42
C VAL A 28 -17.84 -11.24 -8.11
N LEU A 29 -18.53 -10.37 -8.84
CA LEU A 29 -18.49 -8.91 -8.60
C LEU A 29 -19.12 -8.53 -7.26
N ASN A 30 -20.17 -9.24 -6.83
CA ASN A 30 -20.80 -9.00 -5.54
C ASN A 30 -19.91 -9.49 -4.41
N ARG A 31 -19.16 -10.57 -4.59
CA ARG A 31 -18.15 -11.03 -3.61
C ARG A 31 -17.04 -10.01 -3.43
N ALA A 32 -16.53 -9.47 -4.54
CA ALA A 32 -15.54 -8.40 -4.52
C ALA A 32 -16.08 -7.12 -3.85
N GLN A 33 -17.33 -6.76 -4.14
CA GLN A 33 -18.00 -5.62 -3.50
C GLN A 33 -18.21 -5.86 -1.99
N LEU A 34 -18.64 -7.04 -1.57
CA LEU A 34 -18.87 -7.35 -0.15
C LEU A 34 -17.59 -7.18 0.68
N ILE A 35 -16.44 -7.61 0.14
CA ILE A 35 -15.13 -7.38 0.75
C ILE A 35 -14.83 -5.87 0.79
N ASP A 36 -14.90 -5.19 -0.35
CA ASP A 36 -14.55 -3.76 -0.43
C ASP A 36 -15.44 -2.90 0.47
N ASP A 37 -16.76 -3.09 0.43
CA ASP A 37 -17.71 -2.37 1.27
C ASP A 37 -17.48 -2.66 2.75
N SER A 38 -17.33 -3.92 3.17
CA SER A 38 -17.15 -4.24 4.58
C SER A 38 -15.88 -3.61 5.18
N PHE A 39 -14.76 -3.59 4.46
CA PHE A 39 -13.54 -2.93 4.92
C PHE A 39 -13.66 -1.40 4.93
N ASN A 40 -14.28 -0.79 3.92
CA ASN A 40 -14.47 0.67 3.89
C ASN A 40 -15.50 1.15 4.93
N LEU A 41 -16.55 0.37 5.18
CA LEU A 41 -17.51 0.62 6.27
C LEU A 41 -16.83 0.49 7.64
N ALA A 42 -15.95 -0.50 7.81
CA ALA A 42 -15.16 -0.62 9.03
C ALA A 42 -14.19 0.57 9.19
N ARG A 43 -13.55 1.00 8.10
CA ARG A 43 -12.72 2.22 8.08
C ARG A 43 -13.51 3.46 8.49
N ALA A 44 -14.75 3.60 8.04
CA ALA A 44 -15.64 4.69 8.43
C ALA A 44 -16.19 4.58 9.87
N GLY A 45 -15.93 3.48 10.58
CA GLY A 45 -16.44 3.25 11.94
C GLY A 45 -17.92 2.88 12.00
N VAL A 46 -18.54 2.49 10.88
CA VAL A 46 -19.96 2.10 10.81
C VAL A 46 -20.15 0.58 10.86
N LEU A 47 -19.07 -0.19 10.82
CA LEU A 47 -19.04 -1.64 10.94
C LEU A 47 -17.84 -2.05 11.81
N SER A 48 -17.97 -3.08 12.64
CA SER A 48 -16.81 -3.60 13.40
C SER A 48 -15.86 -4.35 12.46
N HIS A 49 -14.55 -4.19 12.65
CA HIS A 49 -13.52 -4.92 11.90
C HIS A 49 -13.64 -6.44 12.03
N SER A 50 -14.26 -6.95 13.09
CA SER A 50 -14.53 -8.40 13.22
C SER A 50 -15.32 -8.97 12.05
N ILE A 51 -16.19 -8.18 11.43
CA ILE A 51 -17.00 -8.61 10.27
C ILE A 51 -16.14 -8.82 9.02
N PRO A 52 -15.41 -7.82 8.48
CA PRO A 52 -14.57 -8.02 7.30
C PRO A 52 -13.45 -9.05 7.53
N PHE A 53 -12.83 -9.12 8.71
CA PHE A 53 -11.83 -10.15 9.00
C PHE A 53 -12.45 -11.56 8.99
N THR A 54 -13.63 -11.73 9.58
CA THR A 54 -14.36 -13.02 9.52
C THR A 54 -14.81 -13.33 8.11
N LEU A 55 -15.24 -12.32 7.34
CA LEU A 55 -15.63 -12.48 5.94
C LEU A 55 -14.46 -13.08 5.16
N VAL A 56 -13.28 -12.45 5.18
CA VAL A 56 -12.07 -12.87 4.45
C VAL A 56 -11.72 -14.36 4.60
N THR A 57 -12.08 -15.00 5.71
CA THR A 57 -11.84 -16.45 5.91
C THR A 57 -12.51 -17.39 4.90
N TYR A 58 -13.50 -16.93 4.12
CA TYR A 58 -14.07 -17.75 3.04
C TYR A 58 -13.12 -17.94 1.85
N LEU A 59 -12.11 -17.07 1.70
CA LEU A 59 -11.27 -17.00 0.49
C LEU A 59 -10.44 -18.26 0.25
N GLU A 60 -10.26 -19.13 1.24
CA GLU A 60 -9.68 -20.46 1.02
C GLU A 60 -10.41 -21.24 -0.09
N LYS A 61 -11.72 -20.97 -0.27
CA LYS A 61 -12.59 -21.55 -1.31
C LYS A 61 -12.82 -20.63 -2.52
N GLU A 62 -12.18 -19.47 -2.58
CA GLU A 62 -12.34 -18.52 -3.68
C GLU A 62 -11.39 -18.86 -4.84
N ASP A 63 -11.94 -19.02 -6.04
CA ASP A 63 -11.20 -19.38 -7.25
C ASP A 63 -11.09 -18.23 -8.25
N ASP A 64 -12.00 -17.25 -8.18
CA ASP A 64 -11.96 -16.08 -9.05
C ASP A 64 -10.99 -15.03 -8.50
N PHE A 65 -10.17 -14.41 -9.34
CA PHE A 65 -9.18 -13.42 -8.89
C PHE A 65 -9.76 -12.06 -8.52
N ILE A 66 -10.95 -11.70 -9.02
CA ILE A 66 -11.53 -10.36 -8.81
C ILE A 66 -11.74 -10.05 -7.31
N PRO A 67 -12.31 -10.94 -6.47
CA PRO A 67 -12.44 -10.69 -5.03
C PRO A 67 -11.11 -10.53 -4.31
N TRP A 68 -10.04 -11.19 -4.76
CA TRP A 68 -8.71 -11.08 -4.15
C TRP A 68 -8.10 -9.69 -4.30
N TYR A 69 -8.44 -8.94 -5.36
CA TYR A 69 -8.03 -7.54 -5.48
C TYR A 69 -8.57 -6.67 -4.33
N SER A 70 -9.84 -6.86 -3.95
CA SER A 70 -10.44 -6.14 -2.82
C SER A 70 -9.72 -6.43 -1.51
N VAL A 71 -9.28 -7.68 -1.31
CA VAL A 71 -8.55 -8.14 -0.12
C VAL A 71 -7.15 -7.55 -0.10
N MET A 72 -6.41 -7.67 -1.20
CA MET A 72 -5.07 -7.11 -1.36
C MET A 72 -5.06 -5.62 -1.02
N ASN A 73 -5.98 -4.85 -1.59
CA ASN A 73 -6.07 -3.40 -1.35
C ASN A 73 -6.39 -3.09 0.12
N SER A 74 -7.39 -3.76 0.69
CA SER A 74 -7.82 -3.54 2.08
C SER A 74 -6.74 -3.92 3.08
N MET A 75 -6.12 -5.09 2.93
CA MET A 75 -5.07 -5.57 3.82
C MET A 75 -3.80 -4.73 3.71
N SER A 76 -3.41 -4.32 2.50
CA SER A 76 -2.24 -3.45 2.30
C SER A 76 -2.39 -2.15 3.08
N TYR A 77 -3.60 -1.55 3.06
CA TYR A 77 -3.88 -0.36 3.85
C TYR A 77 -3.74 -0.62 5.36
N ILE A 78 -4.37 -1.69 5.88
CA ILE A 78 -4.36 -1.97 7.32
C ILE A 78 -2.95 -2.28 7.83
N VAL A 79 -2.20 -3.13 7.12
CA VAL A 79 -0.81 -3.49 7.45
C VAL A 79 0.04 -2.23 7.57
N GLU A 80 -0.10 -1.29 6.63
CA GLU A 80 0.67 -0.05 6.64
C GLU A 80 0.32 0.84 7.84
N ARG A 81 -0.98 0.96 8.18
CA ARG A 81 -1.44 1.79 9.31
C ARG A 81 -1.04 1.20 10.67
N LEU A 82 -0.97 -0.13 10.80
CA LEU A 82 -0.65 -0.82 12.05
C LEU A 82 0.85 -0.94 12.35
N ARG A 83 1.75 -0.44 11.52
CA ARG A 83 3.21 -0.46 11.80
C ARG A 83 3.59 0.17 13.16
N ARG A 84 2.73 1.01 13.72
CA ARG A 84 2.91 1.65 15.04
C ARG A 84 2.48 0.78 16.24
N CYS A 85 1.88 -0.38 16.00
CA CYS A 85 1.43 -1.33 17.02
C CYS A 85 2.15 -2.67 16.80
N PRO A 86 3.31 -2.91 17.44
CA PRO A 86 4.14 -4.07 17.12
C PRO A 86 3.40 -5.41 17.20
N HIS A 87 2.66 -5.64 18.29
CA HIS A 87 1.99 -6.92 18.51
C HIS A 87 0.80 -7.17 17.56
N THR A 88 -0.23 -6.32 17.60
CA THR A 88 -1.40 -6.47 16.71
C THR A 88 -1.03 -6.25 15.24
N GLY A 89 -0.06 -5.39 14.96
CA GLY A 89 0.46 -5.16 13.61
C GLY A 89 1.13 -6.40 13.03
N GLU A 90 1.92 -7.13 13.83
CA GLU A 90 2.49 -8.42 13.42
C GLU A 90 1.38 -9.45 13.14
N GLN A 91 0.36 -9.53 14.01
CA GLN A 91 -0.79 -10.43 13.80
C GLN A 91 -1.52 -10.13 12.48
N VAL A 92 -1.78 -8.87 12.18
CA VAL A 92 -2.41 -8.45 10.91
C VAL A 92 -1.50 -8.69 9.72
N GLN A 93 -0.20 -8.45 9.84
CA GLN A 93 0.76 -8.73 8.78
C GLN A 93 0.81 -10.24 8.47
N ASN A 94 0.82 -11.10 9.49
CA ASN A 94 0.79 -12.55 9.32
C ASN A 94 -0.54 -13.03 8.71
N PHE A 95 -1.66 -12.40 9.09
CA PHE A 95 -2.95 -12.65 8.45
C PHE A 95 -2.89 -12.29 6.96
N ALA A 96 -2.45 -11.08 6.61
CA ALA A 96 -2.30 -10.66 5.22
C ALA A 96 -1.35 -11.57 4.43
N LYS A 97 -0.23 -11.98 5.04
CA LYS A 97 0.75 -12.92 4.46
C LYS A 97 0.12 -14.26 4.12
N THR A 98 -0.72 -14.80 5.02
CA THR A 98 -1.45 -16.07 4.80
C THR A 98 -2.31 -16.01 3.54
N TYR A 99 -3.12 -14.95 3.39
CA TYR A 99 -3.98 -14.80 2.21
C TYR A 99 -3.21 -14.46 0.94
N ALA A 100 -2.11 -13.71 1.06
CA ALA A 100 -1.20 -13.45 -0.05
C ALA A 100 -0.56 -14.74 -0.57
N GLU A 101 -0.17 -15.67 0.33
CA GLU A 101 0.35 -16.98 -0.05
C GLU A 101 -0.70 -17.84 -0.77
N ILE A 102 -1.93 -17.88 -0.26
CA ILE A 102 -3.03 -18.63 -0.89
C ILE A 102 -3.26 -18.15 -2.33
N VAL A 103 -3.45 -16.84 -2.53
CA VAL A 103 -3.72 -16.32 -3.87
C VAL A 103 -2.52 -16.43 -4.78
N TYR A 104 -1.31 -16.23 -4.27
CA TYR A 104 -0.07 -16.38 -5.04
C TYR A 104 0.07 -17.80 -5.58
N LYS A 105 -0.18 -18.82 -4.74
CA LYS A 105 -0.17 -20.21 -5.19
C LYS A 105 -1.22 -20.46 -6.28
N LYS A 106 -2.47 -20.03 -6.05
CA LYS A 106 -3.57 -20.21 -7.03
C LYS A 106 -3.24 -19.57 -8.39
N VAL A 107 -2.71 -18.35 -8.39
CA VAL A 107 -2.36 -17.67 -9.65
C VAL A 107 -1.11 -18.25 -10.31
N SER A 108 -0.10 -18.67 -9.54
CA SER A 108 1.09 -19.33 -10.09
C SER A 108 0.71 -20.64 -10.78
N ASP A 109 -0.13 -21.47 -10.15
CA ASP A 109 -0.60 -22.74 -10.71
C ASP A 109 -1.40 -22.54 -12.03
N GLN A 110 -2.14 -21.44 -12.16
CA GLN A 110 -2.87 -21.11 -13.39
C GLN A 110 -1.95 -20.49 -14.45
N TYR A 111 -1.03 -19.62 -14.04
CA TYR A 111 -0.05 -18.97 -14.91
C TYR A 111 0.89 -20.00 -15.57
N GLU A 112 1.36 -21.00 -14.82
CA GLU A 112 2.21 -22.09 -15.33
C GLU A 112 1.50 -22.96 -16.37
N LYS A 113 0.18 -23.14 -16.24
CA LYS A 113 -0.63 -23.84 -17.26
C LYS A 113 -0.77 -23.03 -18.55
N ASN A 114 -0.39 -21.76 -18.53
CA ASN A 114 -0.48 -20.82 -19.65
C ASN A 114 -1.86 -20.87 -20.34
N ASP A 115 -2.91 -20.63 -19.56
CA ASP A 115 -4.30 -20.61 -20.03
C ASP A 115 -4.58 -19.52 -21.10
N GLY A 116 -3.62 -18.64 -21.37
CA GLY A 116 -3.71 -17.53 -22.31
C GLY A 116 -4.59 -16.38 -21.82
N GLN A 117 -5.13 -16.44 -20.60
CA GLN A 117 -6.07 -15.45 -20.10
C GLN A 117 -5.35 -14.20 -19.62
N HIS A 118 -5.83 -13.04 -20.08
CA HIS A 118 -5.30 -11.76 -19.64
C HIS A 118 -5.42 -11.57 -18.12
N LEU A 119 -6.55 -12.00 -17.53
CA LEU A 119 -6.78 -11.90 -16.10
C LEU A 119 -5.72 -12.67 -15.30
N THR A 120 -5.32 -13.86 -15.73
CA THR A 120 -4.28 -14.67 -15.09
C THR A 120 -2.93 -13.96 -15.10
N LYS A 121 -2.54 -13.36 -16.23
CA LYS A 121 -1.30 -12.59 -16.36
C LYS A 121 -1.28 -11.34 -15.47
N THR A 122 -2.34 -10.53 -15.52
CA THR A 122 -2.45 -9.33 -14.67
C THR A 122 -2.58 -9.68 -13.19
N SER A 123 -3.19 -10.81 -12.85
CA SER A 123 -3.24 -11.32 -11.48
C SER A 123 -1.86 -11.78 -11.02
N MET A 124 -1.07 -12.44 -11.89
CA MET A 124 0.28 -12.86 -11.58
C MET A 124 1.16 -11.65 -11.27
N GLU A 125 1.06 -10.58 -12.06
CA GLU A 125 1.76 -9.32 -11.80
C GLU A 125 1.40 -8.73 -10.43
N LYS A 126 0.11 -8.66 -10.11
CA LYS A 126 -0.35 -7.97 -8.90
C LYS A 126 -0.11 -8.79 -7.65
N PHE A 127 -0.39 -10.09 -7.69
CA PHE A 127 -0.25 -10.96 -6.52
C PHE A 127 1.19 -11.40 -6.26
N SER A 128 2.05 -11.51 -7.27
CA SER A 128 3.50 -11.71 -7.02
C SER A 128 4.10 -10.49 -6.32
N ASN A 129 3.81 -9.28 -6.78
CA ASN A 129 4.25 -8.06 -6.12
C ASN A 129 3.75 -7.97 -4.66
N TRP A 130 2.48 -8.30 -4.41
CA TRP A 130 1.92 -8.27 -3.06
C TRP A 130 2.52 -9.33 -2.13
N ALA A 131 2.58 -10.60 -2.57
CA ALA A 131 3.10 -11.71 -1.79
C ALA A 131 4.59 -11.53 -1.47
N CYS A 132 5.40 -11.11 -2.45
CA CYS A 132 6.81 -10.83 -2.23
C CYS A 132 7.04 -9.62 -1.33
N LYS A 133 6.17 -8.58 -1.40
CA LYS A 133 6.22 -7.45 -0.46
C LYS A 133 5.94 -7.87 0.99
N LEU A 134 5.08 -8.86 1.18
CA LEU A 134 4.75 -9.46 2.49
C LEU A 134 5.70 -10.59 2.90
N ASP A 135 6.80 -10.79 2.19
CA ASP A 135 7.81 -11.81 2.49
C ASP A 135 7.25 -13.25 2.51
N VAL A 136 6.27 -13.54 1.63
CA VAL A 136 5.84 -14.91 1.33
C VAL A 136 7.01 -15.68 0.72
N GLU A 137 7.46 -16.72 1.39
CA GLU A 137 8.71 -17.43 1.06
C GLU A 137 8.71 -18.02 -0.35
N SER A 138 7.59 -18.63 -0.76
CA SER A 138 7.43 -19.21 -2.09
C SER A 138 7.51 -18.15 -3.21
N CYS A 139 6.96 -16.95 -2.97
CA CYS A 139 7.09 -15.81 -3.89
C CYS A 139 8.53 -15.33 -3.96
N VAL A 140 9.14 -15.03 -2.81
CA VAL A 140 10.50 -14.47 -2.75
C VAL A 140 11.50 -15.42 -3.41
N LYS A 141 11.40 -16.72 -3.14
CA LYS A 141 12.26 -17.74 -3.77
C LYS A 141 12.09 -17.77 -5.29
N SER A 142 10.83 -17.75 -5.78
CA SER A 142 10.54 -17.73 -7.22
C SER A 142 11.07 -16.46 -7.89
N ALA A 143 10.79 -15.30 -7.31
CA ALA A 143 11.23 -14.00 -7.78
C ALA A 143 12.77 -13.89 -7.84
N LEU A 144 13.48 -14.39 -6.82
CA LEU A 144 14.94 -14.46 -6.82
C LEU A 144 15.48 -15.41 -7.89
N ASN A 145 14.81 -16.53 -8.17
CA ASN A 145 15.24 -17.42 -9.26
C ASN A 145 15.19 -16.70 -10.61
N TYR A 146 14.12 -15.95 -10.90
CA TYR A 146 14.03 -15.13 -12.11
C TYR A 146 15.11 -14.05 -12.16
N TYR A 147 15.33 -13.32 -11.06
CA TYR A 147 16.36 -12.29 -10.98
C TYR A 147 17.77 -12.87 -11.21
N ASN A 148 18.10 -13.96 -10.52
CA ASN A 148 19.41 -14.60 -10.60
C ASN A 148 19.68 -15.20 -11.98
N ALA A 149 18.67 -15.76 -12.64
CA ALA A 149 18.77 -16.19 -14.02
C ALA A 149 19.13 -14.98 -14.90
N TRP A 150 18.30 -13.94 -14.89
CA TRP A 150 18.55 -12.71 -15.64
C TRP A 150 19.94 -12.13 -15.41
N GLU A 151 20.40 -12.02 -14.16
CA GLU A 151 21.70 -11.46 -13.82
C GLU A 151 22.86 -12.34 -14.34
N LYS A 152 22.75 -13.67 -14.23
CA LYS A 152 23.85 -14.59 -14.56
C LYS A 152 23.97 -14.86 -16.06
N ASN A 153 22.86 -15.00 -16.76
CA ASN A 153 22.85 -15.53 -18.13
C ASN A 153 22.04 -14.67 -19.11
N GLY A 154 21.49 -13.53 -18.67
CA GLY A 154 20.69 -12.65 -19.53
C GLY A 154 19.31 -13.21 -19.90
N THR A 155 18.82 -14.24 -19.20
CA THR A 155 17.46 -14.76 -19.42
C THR A 155 16.43 -13.66 -19.20
N GLU A 156 15.53 -13.47 -20.17
CA GLU A 156 14.48 -12.49 -20.05
C GLU A 156 13.53 -12.82 -18.89
N ILE A 157 13.32 -11.86 -17.99
CA ILE A 157 12.32 -12.00 -16.94
C ILE A 157 10.92 -11.79 -17.56
N PRO A 158 9.96 -12.70 -17.38
CA PRO A 158 8.61 -12.51 -17.91
C PRO A 158 7.98 -11.20 -17.39
N PRO A 159 7.27 -10.43 -18.23
CA PRO A 159 6.69 -9.14 -17.84
C PRO A 159 5.82 -9.22 -16.58
N ASP A 160 5.03 -10.28 -16.47
CA ASP A 160 4.06 -10.51 -15.39
C ASP A 160 4.71 -10.83 -14.03
N VAL A 161 6.04 -11.01 -13.96
CA VAL A 161 6.77 -11.19 -12.69
C VAL A 161 7.96 -10.24 -12.56
N LYS A 162 8.19 -9.36 -13.55
CA LYS A 162 9.40 -8.55 -13.69
C LYS A 162 9.62 -7.62 -12.50
N GLN A 163 8.59 -6.91 -12.09
CA GLN A 163 8.68 -6.01 -10.92
C GLN A 163 9.03 -6.80 -9.66
N ALA A 164 8.35 -7.93 -9.40
CA ALA A 164 8.59 -8.74 -8.21
C ALA A 164 10.02 -9.31 -8.20
N ALA A 165 10.49 -9.83 -9.33
CA ALA A 165 11.86 -10.34 -9.48
C ALA A 165 12.92 -9.26 -9.23
N LEU A 166 12.83 -8.12 -9.92
CA LEU A 166 13.77 -7.01 -9.75
C LEU A 166 13.75 -6.46 -8.32
N CYS A 167 12.56 -6.29 -7.73
CA CYS A 167 12.39 -5.80 -6.36
C CYS A 167 12.97 -6.78 -5.34
N SER A 168 12.70 -8.08 -5.48
CA SER A 168 13.29 -9.12 -4.62
C SER A 168 14.81 -9.20 -4.75
N GLY A 169 15.35 -9.07 -5.97
CA GLY A 169 16.79 -8.97 -6.20
C GLY A 169 17.40 -7.79 -5.44
N ILE A 170 16.85 -6.59 -5.62
CA ILE A 170 17.32 -5.37 -4.94
C ILE A 170 17.18 -5.45 -3.42
N LYS A 171 16.05 -5.94 -2.90
CA LYS A 171 15.79 -6.05 -1.46
C LYS A 171 16.83 -6.93 -0.75
N ASN A 172 17.31 -7.98 -1.42
CA ASN A 172 18.27 -8.96 -0.91
C ASN A 172 19.69 -8.77 -1.47
N GLY A 173 19.93 -7.71 -2.24
CA GLY A 173 21.17 -7.49 -2.98
C GLY A 173 22.06 -6.41 -2.38
N THR A 174 23.07 -6.02 -3.15
CA THR A 174 24.04 -4.97 -2.79
C THR A 174 23.86 -3.73 -3.65
N THR A 175 24.71 -2.72 -3.46
CA THR A 175 24.83 -1.58 -4.37
C THR A 175 25.08 -2.01 -5.82
N GLU A 176 25.81 -3.10 -6.04
CA GLU A 176 26.05 -3.61 -7.40
C GLU A 176 24.76 -4.11 -8.05
N THR A 177 23.95 -4.86 -7.30
CA THR A 177 22.60 -5.31 -7.71
C THR A 177 21.73 -4.12 -8.10
N TRP A 178 21.70 -3.08 -7.27
CA TRP A 178 20.94 -1.86 -7.55
C TRP A 178 21.43 -1.17 -8.84
N ASN A 179 22.74 -1.03 -9.00
CA ASN A 179 23.33 -0.43 -10.21
C ASN A 179 22.97 -1.20 -11.49
N LYS A 180 22.93 -2.54 -11.45
CA LYS A 180 22.53 -3.36 -12.60
C LYS A 180 21.08 -3.09 -13.02
N VAL A 181 20.15 -2.99 -12.07
CA VAL A 181 18.75 -2.65 -12.35
C VAL A 181 18.61 -1.20 -12.82
N PHE A 182 19.42 -0.29 -12.29
CA PHE A 182 19.44 1.09 -12.76
C PHE A 182 19.99 1.22 -14.18
N GLU A 183 20.99 0.43 -14.56
CA GLU A 183 21.45 0.33 -15.94
C GLU A 183 20.38 -0.23 -16.88
N LEU A 184 19.62 -1.25 -16.44
CA LEU A 184 18.46 -1.76 -17.17
C LEU A 184 17.44 -0.64 -17.43
N PHE A 185 17.08 0.12 -16.39
CA PHE A 185 16.18 1.27 -16.47
C PHE A 185 16.63 2.29 -17.55
N LYS A 186 17.93 2.64 -17.55
CA LYS A 186 18.48 3.63 -18.49
C LYS A 186 18.49 3.14 -19.94
N LYS A 187 18.73 1.85 -20.16
CA LYS A 187 18.95 1.28 -21.50
C LYS A 187 17.69 0.75 -22.17
N THR A 188 16.72 0.29 -21.40
CA THR A 188 15.55 -0.37 -21.96
C THR A 188 14.72 0.56 -22.85
N PRO A 189 14.29 0.14 -24.05
CA PRO A 189 13.32 0.87 -24.85
C PRO A 189 11.88 0.64 -24.37
N SER A 190 11.64 -0.41 -23.57
CA SER A 190 10.30 -0.79 -23.12
C SER A 190 9.82 0.09 -21.97
N THR A 191 8.68 0.77 -22.17
CA THR A 191 8.05 1.59 -21.11
C THR A 191 7.63 0.75 -19.91
N SER A 192 7.13 -0.47 -20.12
CA SER A 192 6.72 -1.36 -19.03
C SER A 192 7.91 -1.86 -18.21
N GLU A 193 9.02 -2.20 -18.88
CA GLU A 193 10.25 -2.58 -18.19
C GLU A 193 10.85 -1.40 -17.43
N ARG A 194 10.87 -0.22 -18.04
CA ARG A 194 11.32 1.01 -17.39
C ARG A 194 10.52 1.29 -16.11
N GLN A 195 9.20 1.18 -16.17
CA GLN A 195 8.32 1.35 -15.02
C GLN A 195 8.56 0.29 -13.93
N ALA A 196 8.70 -0.98 -14.32
CA ALA A 196 9.01 -2.08 -13.39
C ALA A 196 10.35 -1.86 -12.67
N SER A 197 11.38 -1.41 -13.40
CA SER A 197 12.69 -1.07 -12.82
C SER A 197 12.58 0.10 -11.84
N LEU A 198 11.89 1.20 -12.20
CA LEU A 198 11.69 2.35 -11.29
C LEU A 198 11.04 1.95 -9.97
N LEU A 199 9.98 1.14 -10.03
CA LEU A 199 9.29 0.62 -8.85
C LEU A 199 10.20 -0.28 -8.01
N ALA A 200 11.02 -1.12 -8.66
CA ALA A 200 11.93 -2.04 -7.98
C ALA A 200 13.12 -1.33 -7.30
N LEU A 201 13.63 -0.24 -7.87
CA LEU A 201 14.76 0.54 -7.32
C LEU A 201 14.47 1.09 -5.91
N ALA A 202 13.21 1.32 -5.58
CA ALA A 202 12.77 1.74 -4.24
C ALA A 202 12.73 0.58 -3.21
N CYS A 203 12.89 -0.67 -3.62
CA CYS A 203 12.85 -1.83 -2.73
C CYS A 203 14.16 -2.06 -1.93
N SER A 204 15.19 -1.23 -2.15
CA SER A 204 16.46 -1.37 -1.44
C SER A 204 16.26 -1.25 0.07
N THR A 205 16.90 -2.14 0.81
CA THR A 205 16.95 -2.08 2.28
C THR A 205 18.09 -1.19 2.78
N ASN A 206 18.91 -0.66 1.87
CA ASN A 206 20.00 0.26 2.20
C ASN A 206 19.55 1.71 2.02
N LYS A 207 19.42 2.41 3.14
CA LYS A 207 19.03 3.83 3.18
C LYS A 207 19.94 4.72 2.34
N THR A 208 21.27 4.51 2.37
CA THR A 208 22.23 5.31 1.59
C THR A 208 21.96 5.19 0.09
N ILE A 209 21.58 4.00 -0.39
CA ILE A 209 21.18 3.79 -1.79
C ILE A 209 19.91 4.61 -2.11
N LEU A 210 18.89 4.57 -1.25
CA LEU A 210 17.66 5.33 -1.46
C LEU A 210 17.89 6.85 -1.39
N SER A 211 18.76 7.32 -0.50
CA SER A 211 19.18 8.72 -0.45
C SER A 211 19.92 9.13 -1.73
N GLY A 212 20.81 8.28 -2.26
CA GLY A 212 21.44 8.47 -3.55
C GLY A 212 20.42 8.54 -4.70
N TYR A 213 19.42 7.64 -4.68
CA TYR A 213 18.35 7.62 -5.67
C TYR A 213 17.53 8.92 -5.69
N LEU A 214 17.22 9.49 -4.51
CA LEU A 214 16.57 10.80 -4.39
C LEU A 214 17.47 11.95 -4.86
N ASN A 215 18.76 11.91 -4.56
CA ASN A 215 19.71 12.94 -5.00
C ASN A 215 19.87 13.01 -6.52
N LEU A 216 19.70 11.89 -7.24
CA LEU A 216 19.69 11.90 -8.71
C LEU A 216 18.64 12.85 -9.29
N LEU A 217 17.54 13.10 -8.59
CA LEU A 217 16.46 13.98 -9.04
C LEU A 217 16.84 15.47 -9.03
N LEU A 218 17.96 15.81 -8.38
CA LEU A 218 18.54 17.14 -8.33
C LEU A 218 19.62 17.35 -9.40
N ASP A 219 20.08 16.28 -10.06
CA ASP A 219 21.14 16.36 -11.05
C ASP A 219 20.64 16.98 -12.36
N ALA A 220 21.41 17.90 -12.93
CA ALA A 220 21.09 18.52 -14.23
C ALA A 220 20.97 17.49 -15.38
N ASN A 221 21.69 16.37 -15.27
CA ASN A 221 21.64 15.25 -16.21
C ASN A 221 20.86 14.06 -15.63
N CYS A 222 19.83 14.32 -14.83
CA CYS A 222 18.99 13.28 -14.24
C CYS A 222 18.47 12.32 -15.33
N PRO A 223 18.72 11.01 -15.22
CA PRO A 223 18.23 10.03 -16.20
C PRO A 223 16.74 9.71 -16.02
N ILE A 224 16.11 10.19 -14.95
CA ILE A 224 14.69 9.98 -14.65
C ILE A 224 13.91 11.17 -15.19
N ARG A 225 12.86 10.90 -15.96
CA ARG A 225 12.06 11.97 -16.56
C ARG A 225 11.13 12.57 -15.49
N PRO A 226 10.83 13.88 -15.52
CA PRO A 226 9.94 14.50 -14.55
C PRO A 226 8.57 13.82 -14.41
N GLN A 227 8.00 13.34 -15.52
CA GLN A 227 6.74 12.57 -15.52
C GLN A 227 6.78 11.28 -14.65
N ASP A 228 7.96 10.73 -14.41
CA ASP A 228 8.17 9.50 -13.65
C ASP A 228 8.42 9.77 -12.15
N TYR A 229 8.62 11.04 -11.74
CA TYR A 229 8.91 11.40 -10.34
C TYR A 229 7.79 10.97 -9.39
N LYS A 230 6.53 11.07 -9.84
CA LYS A 230 5.36 10.58 -9.11
C LYS A 230 5.50 9.09 -8.74
N THR A 231 5.98 8.26 -9.67
CA THR A 231 6.24 6.83 -9.44
C THR A 231 7.34 6.64 -8.41
N VAL A 232 8.43 7.40 -8.53
CA VAL A 232 9.58 7.34 -7.60
C VAL A 232 9.12 7.65 -6.17
N PHE A 233 8.46 8.79 -5.95
CA PHE A 233 8.00 9.19 -4.62
C PHE A 233 7.04 8.17 -4.03
N LYS A 234 6.01 7.76 -4.80
CA LYS A 234 5.04 6.76 -4.34
C LYS A 234 5.70 5.42 -3.97
N SER A 235 6.70 4.98 -4.74
CA SER A 235 7.38 3.71 -4.48
C SER A 235 8.28 3.78 -3.24
N LEU A 236 9.03 4.87 -3.07
CA LEU A 236 9.89 5.11 -1.91
C LEU A 236 9.07 5.17 -0.62
N THR A 237 7.98 5.95 -0.60
CA THR A 237 7.15 6.08 0.61
C THR A 237 6.33 4.83 0.91
N SER A 238 6.33 3.81 0.03
CA SER A 238 5.64 2.54 0.27
C SER A 238 6.41 1.55 1.17
N THR A 239 7.62 1.91 1.61
CA THR A 239 8.48 1.11 2.50
C THR A 239 8.93 1.92 3.72
N PRO A 240 9.13 1.32 4.90
CA PRO A 240 9.60 2.05 6.09
C PRO A 240 10.95 2.74 5.89
N ILE A 241 11.89 2.09 5.19
CA ILE A 241 13.23 2.62 4.94
C ILE A 241 13.17 3.78 3.93
N GLY A 242 12.34 3.64 2.90
CA GLY A 242 12.12 4.71 1.92
C GLY A 242 11.38 5.92 2.50
N ILE A 243 10.42 5.73 3.42
CA ILE A 243 9.85 6.83 4.22
C ILE A 243 10.97 7.55 4.97
N ASN A 244 11.84 6.82 5.68
CA ASN A 244 12.94 7.44 6.41
C ASN A 244 13.89 8.23 5.50
N ALA A 245 14.31 7.64 4.38
CA ALA A 245 15.19 8.29 3.40
C ALA A 245 14.55 9.54 2.78
N THR A 246 13.26 9.48 2.44
CA THR A 246 12.52 10.59 1.82
C THR A 246 12.27 11.73 2.80
N THR A 247 11.93 11.40 4.06
CA THR A 247 11.79 12.39 5.14
C THR A 247 13.10 13.12 5.39
N GLU A 248 14.22 12.39 5.51
CA GLU A 248 15.55 13.01 5.69
C GLU A 248 15.96 13.85 4.47
N PHE A 249 15.65 13.40 3.26
CA PHE A 249 15.88 14.18 2.05
C PHE A 249 15.15 15.53 2.14
N LEU A 250 13.85 15.55 2.45
CA LEU A 250 13.12 16.80 2.62
C LEU A 250 13.67 17.66 3.77
N GLN A 251 14.03 17.07 4.90
CA GLN A 251 14.61 17.84 6.04
C GLN A 251 15.86 18.62 5.64
N ASN A 252 16.68 18.07 4.74
CA ASN A 252 18.00 18.61 4.43
C ASN A 252 18.07 19.31 3.06
N LYS A 253 17.16 19.00 2.13
CA LYS A 253 17.30 19.35 0.70
C LYS A 253 16.15 20.19 0.14
N ILE A 254 15.23 20.74 0.95
CA ILE A 254 14.12 21.57 0.43
C ILE A 254 14.63 22.73 -0.44
N ASN A 255 15.58 23.55 0.04
CA ASN A 255 16.06 24.71 -0.74
C ASN A 255 16.79 24.31 -2.02
N GLU A 256 17.56 23.23 -1.97
CA GLU A 256 18.25 22.69 -3.15
C GLU A 256 17.24 22.11 -4.15
N SER A 257 16.21 21.41 -3.66
CA SER A 257 15.12 20.86 -4.47
C SER A 257 14.31 21.97 -5.14
N LEU A 258 14.06 23.08 -4.44
CA LEU A 258 13.39 24.24 -5.04
C LEU A 258 14.15 24.84 -6.23
N SER A 259 15.48 24.76 -6.20
CA SER A 259 16.34 25.36 -7.22
C SER A 259 16.67 24.41 -8.37
N ASN A 260 16.91 23.14 -8.05
CA ASN A 260 17.53 22.18 -8.97
C ASN A 260 16.56 21.09 -9.48
N MET A 261 15.44 20.86 -8.77
CA MET A 261 14.44 19.89 -9.21
C MET A 261 13.49 20.53 -10.22
N TRP A 262 13.09 19.77 -11.24
CA TRP A 262 12.01 20.17 -12.15
C TRP A 262 10.77 20.55 -11.37
N GLU A 263 10.23 21.76 -11.57
CA GLU A 263 9.06 22.29 -10.85
C GLU A 263 9.17 22.05 -9.33
N GLY A 264 10.29 22.45 -8.73
CA GLY A 264 10.68 22.07 -7.38
C GLY A 264 9.61 22.28 -6.31
N GLU A 265 8.83 23.38 -6.37
CA GLU A 265 7.74 23.61 -5.42
C GLU A 265 6.61 22.56 -5.53
N GLU A 266 6.24 22.18 -6.76
CA GLU A 266 5.24 21.14 -7.04
C GLU A 266 5.76 19.76 -6.62
N MET A 267 7.01 19.42 -6.96
CA MET A 267 7.59 18.11 -6.64
C MET A 267 7.80 17.91 -5.14
N ILE A 268 8.21 18.96 -4.41
CA ILE A 268 8.31 18.91 -2.94
C ILE A 268 6.93 18.75 -2.32
N THR A 269 5.92 19.48 -2.81
CA THR A 269 4.53 19.33 -2.36
C THR A 269 4.02 17.91 -2.58
N LEU A 270 4.29 17.35 -3.77
CA LEU A 270 3.92 15.99 -4.11
C LEU A 270 4.62 14.97 -3.21
N MET A 271 5.93 15.10 -3.01
CA MET A 271 6.72 14.22 -2.14
C MET A 271 6.21 14.26 -0.70
N TYR A 272 5.93 15.45 -0.17
CA TYR A 272 5.35 15.64 1.16
C TYR A 272 3.97 14.99 1.28
N SER A 273 3.11 15.11 0.25
CA SER A 273 1.79 14.50 0.25
C SER A 273 1.84 12.97 0.30
N TYR A 274 2.79 12.35 -0.41
CA TYR A 274 3.02 10.92 -0.33
C TYR A 274 3.50 10.49 1.05
N LEU A 275 4.44 11.22 1.65
CA LEU A 275 4.84 10.99 3.03
C LEU A 275 3.65 11.11 3.99
N ALA A 276 2.85 12.17 3.90
CA ALA A 276 1.68 12.37 4.76
C ALA A 276 0.67 11.21 4.66
N SER A 277 0.49 10.65 3.46
CA SER A 277 -0.35 9.47 3.26
C SER A 277 0.26 8.18 3.84
N SER A 278 1.59 8.10 3.95
CA SER A 278 2.32 6.85 4.24
C SER A 278 2.92 6.73 5.64
N VAL A 279 3.22 7.85 6.32
CA VAL A 279 3.75 7.81 7.69
C VAL A 279 2.77 7.09 8.62
N ALA A 280 3.30 6.19 9.43
CA ALA A 280 2.51 5.40 10.35
C ALA A 280 3.10 5.41 11.75
N THR A 281 4.42 5.33 11.96
CA THR A 281 4.97 5.30 13.32
C THR A 281 4.95 6.69 13.97
N MET A 282 4.96 6.74 15.31
CA MET A 282 5.01 8.03 16.02
C MET A 282 6.27 8.83 15.65
N LYS A 283 7.41 8.14 15.47
CA LYS A 283 8.66 8.75 15.00
C LYS A 283 8.47 9.42 13.63
N GLU A 284 7.92 8.70 12.65
CA GLU A 284 7.69 9.22 11.31
C GLU A 284 6.75 10.44 11.32
N ILE A 285 5.70 10.40 12.13
CA ILE A 285 4.74 11.51 12.27
C ILE A 285 5.43 12.75 12.84
N ILE A 286 6.22 12.59 13.91
CA ILE A 286 6.96 13.70 14.54
C ILE A 286 7.95 14.30 13.54
N GLU A 287 8.72 13.48 12.83
CA GLU A 287 9.69 13.94 11.84
C GLU A 287 9.02 14.70 10.68
N LEU A 288 7.86 14.22 10.19
CA LEU A 288 7.10 14.90 9.14
C LEU A 288 6.47 16.20 9.62
N ASN A 289 6.00 16.26 10.87
CA ASN A 289 5.49 17.49 11.48
C ASN A 289 6.61 18.52 11.71
N ALA A 290 7.85 18.08 11.97
CA ALA A 290 8.99 18.99 12.05
C ALA A 290 9.23 19.69 10.71
N ILE A 291 9.19 18.95 9.58
CA ILE A 291 9.28 19.53 8.23
C ILE A 291 8.17 20.55 8.00
N ARG A 292 6.93 20.22 8.39
CA ARG A 292 5.77 21.09 8.28
C ARG A 292 5.95 22.45 8.95
N ASN A 293 6.73 22.50 10.02
CA ASN A 293 6.89 23.67 10.88
C ASN A 293 8.23 24.40 10.68
N LEU A 294 8.95 24.09 9.61
CA LEU A 294 10.15 24.83 9.23
C LEU A 294 9.80 26.32 8.98
N THR A 295 10.55 27.21 9.63
CA THR A 295 10.26 28.66 9.65
C THR A 295 10.55 29.37 8.33
N TYR A 296 11.35 28.75 7.45
CA TYR A 296 11.76 29.32 6.17
C TYR A 296 10.87 28.90 4.99
N LEU A 297 9.81 28.12 5.22
CA LEU A 297 8.91 27.72 4.14
C LEU A 297 8.16 28.93 3.57
N SER A 298 7.97 28.94 2.24
CA SER A 298 7.09 29.92 1.61
C SER A 298 5.64 29.74 2.11
N PRO A 299 4.80 30.80 2.11
CA PRO A 299 3.39 30.68 2.49
C PRO A 299 2.64 29.62 1.68
N THR A 300 2.96 29.46 0.40
CA THR A 300 2.34 28.47 -0.51
C THR A 300 2.71 27.04 -0.13
N LEU A 301 4.00 26.76 0.11
CA LEU A 301 4.46 25.45 0.57
C LEU A 301 3.89 25.10 1.94
N LYS A 302 3.91 26.06 2.87
CA LYS A 302 3.36 25.88 4.21
C LYS A 302 1.89 25.48 4.16
N LYS A 303 1.09 26.18 3.36
CA LYS A 303 -0.33 25.82 3.13
C LYS A 303 -0.49 24.42 2.54
N SER A 304 0.31 24.08 1.52
CA SER A 304 0.22 22.77 0.86
C SER A 304 0.62 21.61 1.78
N PHE A 305 1.61 21.82 2.65
CA PHE A 305 1.99 20.88 3.69
C PHE A 305 0.91 20.75 4.76
N ASP A 306 0.32 21.87 5.20
CA ASP A 306 -0.79 21.87 6.15
C ASP A 306 -2.01 21.11 5.59
N ASP A 307 -2.33 21.29 4.30
CA ASP A 307 -3.41 20.58 3.63
C ASP A 307 -3.13 19.08 3.51
N SER A 308 -1.90 18.69 3.16
CA SER A 308 -1.50 17.28 3.08
C SER A 308 -1.47 16.60 4.46
N TYR A 309 -1.05 17.33 5.50
CA TYR A 309 -0.93 16.79 6.86
C TYR A 309 -2.27 16.35 7.46
N LYS A 310 -3.40 16.88 6.97
CA LYS A 310 -4.74 16.40 7.37
C LYS A 310 -4.88 14.89 7.19
N GLU A 311 -4.19 14.29 6.22
CA GLU A 311 -4.24 12.84 6.03
C GLU A 311 -3.45 12.06 7.11
N VAL A 312 -2.45 12.68 7.73
CA VAL A 312 -1.78 12.13 8.93
C VAL A 312 -2.74 12.07 10.10
N ASP A 313 -3.54 13.13 10.29
CA ASP A 313 -4.53 13.23 11.36
C ASP A 313 -5.65 12.19 11.16
N LEU A 314 -6.18 12.08 9.94
CA LEU A 314 -7.20 11.09 9.59
C LEU A 314 -6.70 9.65 9.79
N ASN A 315 -5.49 9.34 9.34
CA ASN A 315 -4.91 8.01 9.51
C ASN A 315 -4.62 7.69 10.99
N SER A 316 -4.25 8.70 11.78
CA SER A 316 -4.04 8.51 13.22
C SER A 316 -5.36 8.29 13.95
N ALA A 317 -6.41 9.07 13.64
CA ALA A 317 -7.75 8.86 14.17
C ALA A 317 -8.32 7.49 13.80
N TYR A 318 -8.06 7.01 12.57
CA TYR A 318 -8.39 5.65 12.15
C TYR A 318 -7.67 4.61 13.03
N PHE A 319 -6.36 4.74 13.21
CA PHE A 319 -5.57 3.81 14.02
C PHE A 319 -6.10 3.74 15.46
N GLU A 320 -6.29 4.88 16.14
CA GLU A 320 -6.74 4.93 17.53
C GLU A 320 -8.10 4.26 17.71
N ARG A 321 -9.02 4.47 16.76
CA ARG A 321 -10.37 3.86 16.80
C ARG A 321 -10.33 2.35 16.55
N CYS A 322 -9.50 1.88 15.62
CA CYS A 322 -9.67 0.56 15.04
C CYS A 322 -8.69 -0.50 15.58
N HIS A 323 -7.51 -0.09 16.04
CA HIS A 323 -6.52 -1.05 16.54
C HIS A 323 -6.99 -1.92 17.73
N PRO A 324 -7.83 -1.43 18.69
CA PRO A 324 -8.27 -2.27 19.80
C PRO A 324 -9.26 -3.35 19.34
N LEU A 325 -10.15 -3.01 18.39
CA LEU A 325 -11.11 -3.95 17.81
C LEU A 325 -10.42 -5.06 17.01
N MET A 326 -9.32 -4.71 16.32
CA MET A 326 -8.48 -5.70 15.65
C MET A 326 -7.78 -6.58 16.68
N HIS A 327 -7.21 -5.99 17.73
CA HIS A 327 -6.54 -6.72 18.80
C HIS A 327 -7.47 -7.76 19.45
N GLU A 328 -8.72 -7.38 19.76
CA GLU A 328 -9.74 -8.27 20.31
C GLU A 328 -10.05 -9.44 19.36
N TRP A 329 -10.14 -9.19 18.05
CA TRP A 329 -10.41 -10.24 17.07
C TRP A 329 -9.28 -11.28 17.00
N PHE A 330 -8.02 -10.85 17.08
CA PHE A 330 -6.88 -11.77 17.10
C PHE A 330 -6.66 -12.44 18.47
N ASN A 331 -7.12 -11.84 19.57
CA ASN A 331 -6.90 -12.30 20.94
C ASN A 331 -8.22 -12.37 21.74
N PRO A 332 -9.18 -13.26 21.38
CA PRO A 332 -10.52 -13.28 21.96
C PRO A 332 -10.58 -13.73 23.43
N SER A 333 -9.48 -14.22 24.00
CA SER A 333 -9.40 -14.71 25.39
C SER A 333 -8.96 -13.63 26.39
N ASP A 334 -8.37 -12.53 25.92
CA ASP A 334 -7.89 -11.43 26.77
C ASP A 334 -9.00 -10.42 27.15
N SER A 335 -10.21 -10.59 26.60
CA SER A 335 -11.38 -9.74 26.86
C SER A 335 -12.09 -10.01 28.20
N THR A 336 -11.55 -10.87 29.07
CA THR A 336 -12.10 -11.18 30.40
C THR A 336 -11.66 -10.26 31.54
N THR A 337 -11.22 -9.03 31.25
CA THR A 337 -11.02 -8.02 32.30
C THR A 337 -11.50 -6.64 31.87
N GLN A 338 -12.60 -6.22 32.50
CA GLN A 338 -13.31 -4.94 32.43
C GLN A 338 -14.20 -4.71 31.19
N ALA A 339 -15.51 -4.82 31.42
CA ALA A 339 -16.53 -4.21 30.59
C ALA A 339 -16.21 -2.71 30.40
N PRO A 340 -16.20 -2.18 29.16
CA PRO A 340 -16.17 -0.75 28.96
C PRO A 340 -17.44 -0.17 29.57
N SER A 341 -17.28 0.78 30.49
CA SER A 341 -18.39 1.59 30.97
C SER A 341 -19.09 2.22 29.77
N SER A 342 -20.42 2.25 29.84
CA SER A 342 -21.36 2.75 28.83
C SER A 342 -21.29 4.27 28.59
N ALA A 343 -20.10 4.88 28.69
CA ALA A 343 -19.89 6.32 28.59
C ALA A 343 -19.19 6.81 27.30
N ILE A 344 -18.87 5.93 26.35
CA ILE A 344 -18.24 6.35 25.06
C ILE A 344 -19.30 6.66 23.97
N SER A 345 -20.56 6.31 24.18
CA SER A 345 -21.65 6.62 23.26
C SER A 345 -22.22 8.01 23.54
N ASN A 346 -21.83 9.02 22.75
CA ASN A 346 -22.71 10.05 22.14
C ASN A 346 -21.98 11.35 21.77
N SER A 347 -20.77 11.62 22.29
CA SER A 347 -20.03 12.86 21.98
C SER A 347 -19.22 12.79 20.68
N TYR A 348 -18.82 11.60 20.22
CA TYR A 348 -17.97 11.42 19.03
C TYR A 348 -18.73 11.11 17.72
N GLN A 349 -20.03 10.79 17.78
CA GLN A 349 -20.83 10.54 16.59
C GLN A 349 -21.23 11.82 15.85
N TYR A 350 -21.52 12.91 16.56
CA TYR A 350 -22.05 14.12 15.93
C TYR A 350 -20.97 15.03 15.33
N ILE A 351 -19.76 15.04 15.89
CA ILE A 351 -18.67 15.88 15.37
C ILE A 351 -18.00 15.25 14.13
N ASN A 352 -17.97 13.92 14.01
CA ASN A 352 -17.31 13.23 12.90
C ASN A 352 -18.18 13.14 11.63
N VAL A 353 -19.50 13.00 11.74
CA VAL A 353 -20.37 12.78 10.57
C VAL A 353 -20.44 14.03 9.67
N ILE A 354 -20.45 15.23 10.26
CA ILE A 354 -20.54 16.49 9.48
C ILE A 354 -19.20 16.82 8.80
N VAL A 355 -18.07 16.52 9.45
CA VAL A 355 -16.74 16.73 8.87
C VAL A 355 -16.48 15.71 7.75
N LEU A 356 -16.78 14.42 7.96
CA LEU A 356 -16.58 13.38 6.93
C LEU A 356 -17.44 13.60 5.67
N PHE A 357 -18.67 14.09 5.80
CA PHE A 357 -19.55 14.33 4.63
C PHE A 357 -19.07 15.49 3.74
N LEU A 358 -18.50 16.55 4.33
CA LEU A 358 -18.00 17.70 3.57
C LEU A 358 -16.65 17.38 2.89
N PHE A 359 -15.82 16.52 3.48
CA PHE A 359 -14.51 16.15 2.92
C PHE A 359 -14.57 15.07 1.83
N PHE A 360 -15.60 14.21 1.81
CA PHE A 360 -15.80 13.25 0.71
C PHE A 360 -16.07 13.96 -0.63
N ILE A 361 -16.68 15.14 -0.61
CA ILE A 361 -17.00 15.91 -1.83
C ILE A 361 -15.74 16.55 -2.44
N THR A 362 -14.71 16.86 -1.64
CA THR A 362 -13.47 17.49 -2.15
C THR A 362 -12.40 16.48 -2.59
N LEU A 363 -12.33 15.31 -1.97
CA LEU A 363 -11.33 14.27 -2.32
C LEU A 363 -11.67 13.49 -3.61
N VAL A 364 -12.95 13.43 -4.01
CA VAL A 364 -13.35 12.77 -5.28
C VAL A 364 -12.82 13.50 -6.51
N ASN A 365 -12.37 14.77 -6.39
CA ASN A 365 -11.92 15.57 -7.53
C ASN A 365 -10.41 15.53 -7.84
N ILE A 366 -9.56 14.79 -7.10
CA ILE A 366 -8.10 14.82 -7.36
C ILE A 366 -7.44 13.45 -7.59
N ASN A 367 -8.05 12.32 -7.28
CA ASN A 367 -7.42 11.02 -7.59
C ASN A 367 -8.45 9.93 -7.80
N TYR A 368 -8.97 9.74 -9.03
CA TYR A 368 -9.46 8.45 -9.55
C TYR A 368 -9.93 8.60 -11.01
N PHE A 369 -9.09 9.10 -11.90
CA PHE A 369 -9.28 8.92 -13.35
C PHE A 369 -7.90 8.81 -14.00
N ASN A 370 -7.47 7.57 -14.23
CA ASN A 370 -6.57 7.09 -15.30
C ASN A 370 -6.00 5.72 -14.94
N VAL A 371 -6.88 4.74 -14.77
CA VAL A 371 -6.59 3.32 -15.08
C VAL A 371 -7.93 2.72 -15.50
N ILE A 372 -8.21 2.78 -16.81
CA ILE A 372 -9.02 1.90 -17.67
C ILE A 372 -9.18 2.70 -18.97
N GLN A 373 -8.18 2.59 -19.83
CA GLN A 373 -8.31 2.54 -21.28
C GLN A 373 -7.05 1.92 -21.87
#